data_AF-A0A6G3MLZ4-F1
#
_entry.id   AF-A0A6G3MLZ4-F1
#
_cell.length_a   1.000
_cell.length_b   1.000
_cell.length_c   1.000
_cell.angle_alpha   90.00
_cell.angle_beta   90.00
_cell.angle_gamma   90.00
#
_symmetry.space_group_name_H-M   'P 1'
#
loop_
_entity.id
_entity.type
_entity.pdbx_description
1 polymer ?
#
loop_
_entity_poly.entity_id
_entity_poly.type
_entity_poly.pdbx_seq_one_letter_code
_entity_poly.pdbx_strand_id
1 'polypeptide(L)'
;LFGIADGVGSYREVGIDPSLFSSSLMKCCSRKSSTVIKNQELPDCKQIIAEGYNQLMASEKKIYGGSTINITCFDHQSGELSISNLGDSKVMVIQPSKKKLFSTNSQQHYFNCPYQLSITPKNIIQTNPPNALLKTEEFSLNLCHRDIIIIGTDGFF
;
A
#
# COMPACT_ATOMS: atom_id res chain seq x y z
N LEU A 1 -12.62 0.96 3.52
CA LEU A 1 -11.27 0.61 3.02
C LEU A 1 -10.98 1.43 1.78
N PHE A 2 -9.81 2.05 1.75
CA PHE A 2 -9.26 2.78 0.63
C PHE A 2 -7.86 2.22 0.38
N GLY A 3 -7.41 2.19 -0.86
CA GLY A 3 -6.06 1.75 -1.14
C GLY A 3 -5.52 2.37 -2.42
N ILE A 4 -4.23 2.67 -2.38
CA ILE A 4 -3.46 3.20 -3.50
C ILE A 4 -2.20 2.36 -3.66
N ALA A 5 -1.70 2.30 -4.89
CA ALA A 5 -0.45 1.63 -5.20
C ALA A 5 0.22 2.40 -6.33
N ASP A 6 1.51 2.70 -6.17
CA ASP A 6 2.30 3.36 -7.21
C ASP A 6 3.34 2.41 -7.80
N GLY A 7 3.20 2.17 -9.11
CA GLY A 7 4.08 1.29 -9.85
C GLY A 7 5.43 1.94 -10.09
N VAL A 8 6.50 1.28 -9.67
CA VAL A 8 7.86 1.85 -9.68
C VAL A 8 8.34 2.03 -11.13
N GLY A 9 8.56 3.29 -11.51
CA GLY A 9 8.78 3.68 -12.90
C GLY A 9 10.03 3.08 -13.56
N SER A 10 11.08 2.78 -12.78
CA SER A 10 12.36 2.26 -13.30
C SER A 10 12.24 0.89 -13.99
N TYR A 11 11.19 0.12 -13.70
CA TYR A 11 10.93 -1.14 -14.41
C TYR A 11 10.70 -0.95 -15.92
N ARG A 12 10.31 0.25 -16.37
CA ARG A 12 10.19 0.56 -17.80
C ARG A 12 11.53 0.43 -18.54
N GLU A 13 12.65 0.68 -17.86
CA GLU A 13 14.00 0.60 -18.44
C GLU A 13 14.37 -0.83 -18.88
N VAL A 14 13.74 -1.83 -18.27
CA VAL A 14 13.90 -3.25 -18.61
C VAL A 14 12.68 -3.81 -19.37
N GLY A 15 11.84 -2.93 -19.93
CA GLY A 15 10.68 -3.31 -20.73
C GLY A 15 9.49 -3.86 -19.93
N ILE A 16 9.46 -3.63 -18.61
CA ILE A 16 8.36 -4.04 -17.73
C ILE A 16 7.43 -2.86 -17.50
N ASP A 17 6.13 -3.03 -17.77
CA ASP A 17 5.12 -2.00 -17.52
C ASP A 17 4.74 -1.95 -16.02
N PRO A 18 5.08 -0.88 -15.29
CA PRO A 18 4.81 -0.77 -13.86
C PRO A 18 3.32 -0.70 -13.53
N SER A 19 2.47 -0.26 -14.47
CA SER A 19 1.03 -0.16 -14.27
C SER A 19 0.37 -1.54 -14.15
N LEU A 20 0.94 -2.56 -14.78
CA LEU A 20 0.43 -3.92 -14.70
C LEU A 20 0.63 -4.50 -13.30
N PHE A 21 1.78 -4.25 -12.68
CA PHE A 21 2.07 -4.76 -11.34
C PHE A 21 1.19 -4.08 -10.29
N SER A 22 1.17 -2.74 -10.24
CA SER A 22 0.39 -1.99 -9.25
C SER A 22 -1.12 -2.26 -9.37
N SER A 23 -1.65 -2.27 -10.60
CA SER A 23 -3.08 -2.56 -10.83
C SER A 23 -3.46 -4.00 -10.49
N SER A 24 -2.58 -4.97 -10.74
CA SER A 24 -2.84 -6.38 -10.42
C SER A 24 -2.75 -6.64 -8.91
N LEU A 25 -1.79 -6.02 -8.23
CA LEU A 25 -1.68 -6.04 -6.78
C LEU A 25 -2.96 -5.49 -6.12
N MET A 26 -3.44 -4.33 -6.58
CA MET A 26 -4.69 -3.74 -6.07
C MET A 26 -5.92 -4.59 -6.36
N LYS A 27 -5.99 -5.27 -7.51
CA LYS A 27 -7.08 -6.24 -7.81
C LYS A 27 -7.08 -7.42 -6.84
N CYS A 28 -5.91 -7.97 -6.51
CA CYS A 28 -5.78 -9.04 -5.52
C CYS A 28 -6.20 -8.56 -4.11
N CYS A 29 -5.71 -7.40 -3.68
CA CYS A 29 -6.09 -6.79 -2.41
C CYS A 29 -7.61 -6.52 -2.34
N SER A 30 -8.20 -5.99 -3.41
CA SER A 30 -9.63 -5.71 -3.51
C SER A 30 -10.50 -6.97 -3.40
N ARG A 31 -10.06 -8.10 -3.99
CA ARG A 31 -10.73 -9.39 -3.81
C ARG A 31 -10.68 -9.86 -2.37
N LYS A 32 -9.50 -9.81 -1.73
CA LYS A 32 -9.36 -10.19 -0.32
C LYS A 32 -10.19 -9.30 0.59
N SER A 33 -10.15 -7.98 0.41
CA SER A 33 -10.97 -7.06 1.19
C SER A 33 -12.48 -7.32 1.01
N SER A 34 -12.91 -7.67 -0.20
CA SER A 34 -14.31 -8.03 -0.46
C SER A 34 -14.74 -9.28 0.32
N THR A 35 -13.87 -10.28 0.43
CA THR A 35 -14.14 -11.47 1.25
C THR A 35 -14.24 -11.14 2.74
N VAL A 36 -13.29 -10.36 3.27
CA VAL A 36 -13.30 -9.90 4.67
C VAL A 36 -14.59 -9.15 5.00
N ILE A 37 -15.00 -8.21 4.14
CA ILE A 37 -16.25 -7.45 4.33
C ILE A 37 -17.47 -8.37 4.29
N LYS A 38 -17.54 -9.31 3.34
CA LYS A 38 -18.65 -10.26 3.22
C LYS A 38 -18.79 -11.15 4.46
N ASN A 39 -17.67 -11.54 5.04
CA ASN A 39 -17.63 -12.36 6.26
C ASN A 39 -17.89 -11.55 7.54
N GLN A 40 -18.07 -10.23 7.44
CA GLN A 40 -18.21 -9.32 8.59
C GLN A 40 -17.00 -9.38 9.54
N GLU A 41 -15.82 -9.67 8.99
CA GLU A 41 -14.55 -9.68 9.72
C GLU A 41 -13.99 -8.25 9.81
N LEU A 42 -13.26 -7.94 10.89
CA LEU A 42 -12.54 -6.68 11.01
C LEU A 42 -11.37 -6.66 10.01
N PRO A 43 -11.27 -5.66 9.11
CA PRO A 43 -10.19 -5.63 8.14
C PRO A 43 -8.82 -5.31 8.74
N ASP A 44 -7.90 -6.27 8.67
CA ASP A 44 -6.48 -6.04 8.88
C ASP A 44 -5.83 -5.58 7.56
N CYS A 45 -5.41 -4.32 7.52
CA CYS A 45 -4.83 -3.70 6.31
C CYS A 45 -3.54 -4.39 5.87
N LYS A 46 -2.66 -4.76 6.79
CA LYS A 46 -1.38 -5.40 6.48
C LYS A 46 -1.58 -6.83 6.01
N GLN A 47 -2.51 -7.56 6.63
CA GLN A 47 -2.89 -8.90 6.18
C GLN A 47 -3.49 -8.86 4.77
N ILE A 48 -4.34 -7.87 4.46
CA ILE A 48 -4.89 -7.70 3.10
C ILE A 48 -3.76 -7.48 2.07
N ILE A 49 -2.77 -6.64 2.39
CA ILE A 49 -1.58 -6.43 1.54
C ILE A 49 -0.82 -7.76 1.37
N ALA A 50 -0.55 -8.46 2.48
CA ALA A 50 0.20 -9.71 2.49
C ALA A 50 -0.45 -10.80 1.62
N GLU A 51 -1.75 -11.02 1.82
CA GLU A 51 -2.50 -12.03 1.07
C GLU A 51 -2.70 -11.63 -0.39
N GLY A 52 -2.96 -10.34 -0.66
CA GLY A 52 -3.05 -9.83 -2.02
C GLY A 52 -1.75 -10.02 -2.78
N TYR A 53 -0.62 -9.75 -2.14
CA TYR A 53 0.71 -9.99 -2.70
C TYR A 53 1.01 -11.48 -2.90
N ASN A 54 0.70 -12.33 -1.92
CA ASN A 54 0.86 -13.78 -2.03
C ASN A 54 0.02 -14.36 -3.18
N GLN A 55 -1.21 -13.89 -3.36
CA GLN A 55 -2.06 -14.29 -4.47
C GLN A 55 -1.44 -13.89 -5.83
N LEU A 56 -0.90 -12.67 -5.92
CA LEU A 56 -0.22 -12.21 -7.13
C LEU A 56 1.03 -13.05 -7.43
N MET A 57 1.84 -13.34 -6.40
CA MET A 57 3.02 -14.21 -6.51
C MET A 57 2.67 -15.63 -6.93
N ALA A 58 1.54 -16.18 -6.45
CA ALA A 58 1.10 -17.53 -6.76
C ALA A 58 0.49 -17.68 -8.17
N SER A 59 0.21 -16.57 -8.87
CA SER A 59 -0.35 -16.60 -10.23
C SER A 59 0.56 -17.37 -11.21
N GLU A 60 -0.06 -18.18 -12.08
CA GLU A 60 0.63 -18.88 -13.17
C GLU A 60 1.26 -17.88 -14.15
N LYS A 61 0.51 -16.83 -14.49
CA LYS A 61 1.02 -15.73 -15.32
C LYS A 61 1.73 -14.72 -14.44
N LYS A 62 3.06 -14.83 -14.37
CA LYS A 62 3.88 -13.86 -13.63
C LYS A 62 3.72 -12.46 -14.18
N ILE A 63 3.39 -11.53 -13.30
CA ILE A 63 3.37 -10.10 -13.57
C ILE A 63 4.60 -9.55 -12.86
N TYR A 64 5.61 -9.20 -13.65
CA TYR A 64 6.84 -8.61 -13.13
C TYR A 64 6.65 -7.12 -12.88
N GLY A 65 7.46 -6.58 -11.97
CA GLY A 65 7.43 -5.18 -11.59
C GLY A 65 7.57 -5.00 -10.09
N GLY A 66 7.43 -3.75 -9.66
CA GLY A 66 7.36 -3.38 -8.26
C GLY A 66 6.39 -2.23 -8.03
N SER A 67 5.87 -2.14 -6.82
CA SER A 67 4.93 -1.08 -6.44
C SER A 67 5.03 -0.76 -4.97
N THR A 68 4.89 0.52 -4.64
CA THR A 68 4.48 0.97 -3.31
C THR A 68 3.03 0.57 -3.08
N ILE A 69 2.60 0.55 -1.82
CA ILE A 69 1.21 0.26 -1.49
C ILE A 69 0.81 0.92 -0.18
N ASN A 70 -0.39 1.49 -0.16
CA ASN A 70 -1.07 1.91 1.05
C ASN A 70 -2.48 1.31 1.06
N ILE A 71 -2.86 0.70 2.19
CA ILE A 71 -4.25 0.36 2.47
C ILE A 71 -4.64 1.01 3.79
N THR A 72 -5.78 1.71 3.77
CA THR A 72 -6.34 2.42 4.91
C THR A 72 -7.78 1.94 5.16
N CYS A 73 -8.09 1.55 6.39
CA CYS A 73 -9.42 1.19 6.84
C CYS A 73 -9.97 2.26 7.78
N PHE A 74 -11.19 2.73 7.52
CA PHE A 74 -11.93 3.56 8.46
C PHE A 74 -13.12 2.76 8.97
N ASP A 75 -13.14 2.50 10.27
CA ASP A 75 -14.29 1.94 10.96
C ASP A 75 -15.18 3.05 11.49
N HIS A 76 -16.39 3.14 10.93
CA HIS A 76 -17.37 4.15 11.29
C HIS A 76 -18.03 3.91 12.66
N GLN A 77 -17.94 2.68 13.21
CA GLN A 77 -18.51 2.35 14.52
C GLN A 77 -17.60 2.80 15.66
N SER A 78 -16.30 2.46 15.58
CA SER A 78 -15.29 2.88 16.56
C SER A 78 -14.74 4.28 16.30
N GLY A 79 -14.79 4.77 15.06
CA GLY A 79 -14.09 5.98 14.62
C GLY A 79 -12.60 5.77 14.38
N GLU A 80 -12.12 4.52 14.40
CA GLU A 80 -10.72 4.18 14.19
C GLU A 80 -10.34 4.20 12.70
N LEU A 81 -9.21 4.84 12.40
CA LEU A 81 -8.53 4.80 11.11
C LEU A 81 -7.24 3.99 11.24
N SER A 82 -7.25 2.79 10.67
CA SER A 82 -6.07 1.92 10.57
C SER A 82 -5.38 2.14 9.22
N ILE A 83 -4.06 2.30 9.23
CA ILE A 83 -3.26 2.58 8.02
C ILE A 83 -2.13 1.56 7.96
N SER A 84 -1.93 0.94 6.80
CA SER A 84 -0.73 0.17 6.48
C SER A 84 -0.05 0.76 5.25
N ASN A 85 1.19 1.22 5.42
CA ASN A 85 1.96 1.90 4.38
C ASN A 85 3.26 1.16 4.08
N LEU A 86 3.53 0.92 2.81
CA LEU A 86 4.82 0.48 2.30
C LEU A 86 5.26 1.37 1.13
N GLY A 87 6.37 2.08 1.32
CA GLY A 87 6.96 2.97 0.32
C GLY A 87 6.77 4.45 0.67
N ASP A 88 6.74 5.30 -0.35
CA ASP A 88 6.73 6.76 -0.23
C ASP A 88 5.40 7.42 -0.62
N SER A 89 4.38 6.62 -0.96
CA SER A 89 2.99 7.07 -0.86
C SER A 89 2.67 7.52 0.56
N LYS A 90 1.75 8.48 0.71
CA LYS A 90 1.44 9.08 2.01
C LYS A 90 -0.04 9.08 2.34
N VAL A 91 -0.29 8.96 3.64
CA VAL A 91 -1.57 9.28 4.27
C VAL A 91 -1.37 10.44 5.22
N MET A 92 -2.13 11.49 5.01
CA MET A 92 -2.15 12.69 5.84
C MET A 92 -3.54 12.86 6.45
N VAL A 93 -3.59 13.11 7.76
CA VAL A 93 -4.83 13.35 8.49
C VAL A 93 -4.77 14.71 9.15
N ILE A 94 -5.70 15.58 8.77
CA ILE A 94 -5.88 16.91 9.35
C ILE A 94 -7.03 16.81 10.36
N GLN A 95 -6.77 17.15 11.62
CA GLN A 95 -7.78 17.17 12.68
C GLN A 95 -7.94 18.60 13.22
N PRO A 96 -8.77 19.45 12.57
CA PRO A 96 -8.86 20.87 12.89
C PRO A 96 -9.27 21.15 14.34
N SER A 97 -10.20 20.36 14.88
CA SER A 97 -10.68 20.49 16.27
C SER A 97 -9.57 20.25 17.30
N LYS A 98 -8.61 19.37 16.98
CA LYS A 98 -7.47 19.02 17.83
C LYS A 98 -6.21 19.82 17.48
N LYS A 99 -6.25 20.67 16.46
CA LYS A 99 -5.08 21.35 15.87
C LYS A 99 -3.91 20.40 15.60
N LYS A 100 -4.21 19.19 15.13
CA LYS A 100 -3.23 18.12 14.89
C LYS A 100 -3.12 17.83 13.40
N LEU A 101 -1.89 17.63 12.95
CA LEU A 101 -1.55 17.09 11.64
C LEU A 101 -0.81 15.78 11.85
N PHE A 102 -1.28 14.72 11.21
CA PHE A 102 -0.57 13.45 11.10
C PHE A 102 -0.18 13.24 9.64
N SER A 103 1.02 12.70 9.40
CA SER A 103 1.45 12.20 8.10
C SER A 103 2.29 10.96 8.30
N THR A 104 2.13 9.98 7.43
CA THR A 104 3.09 8.87 7.34
C THR A 104 4.44 9.37 6.84
N ASN A 105 5.51 8.68 7.23
CA ASN A 105 6.85 8.97 6.73
C ASN A 105 7.06 8.30 5.37
N SER A 106 7.87 8.91 4.50
CA SER A 106 8.31 8.26 3.26
C SER A 106 9.32 7.17 3.56
N GLN A 107 9.11 5.97 3.02
CA GLN A 107 10.00 4.83 3.21
C GLN A 107 10.79 4.56 1.93
N GLN A 108 12.08 4.92 1.94
CA GLN A 108 12.96 4.85 0.79
C GLN A 108 14.34 4.31 1.19
N HIS A 109 15.02 3.63 0.26
CA HIS A 109 16.43 3.25 0.42
C HIS A 109 17.36 4.45 0.23
N TYR A 110 17.03 5.29 -0.75
CA TYR A 110 17.65 6.55 -1.12
C TYR A 110 16.63 7.33 -1.96
N PHE A 111 16.96 8.58 -2.32
CA PHE A 111 16.06 9.45 -3.07
C PHE A 111 15.48 8.76 -4.33
N ASN A 112 14.16 8.79 -4.48
CA ASN A 112 13.40 8.13 -5.56
C ASN A 112 13.57 6.61 -5.67
N CYS A 113 13.96 5.93 -4.57
CA CYS A 113 13.99 4.47 -4.50
C CYS A 113 13.14 3.98 -3.31
N PRO A 114 11.81 3.90 -3.47
CA PRO A 114 10.93 3.49 -2.39
C PRO A 114 11.04 2.01 -2.04
N TYR A 115 10.73 1.70 -0.78
CA TYR A 115 10.37 0.35 -0.40
C TYR A 115 9.13 -0.07 -1.17
N GLN A 116 9.14 -1.29 -1.67
CA GLN A 116 8.12 -1.76 -2.61
C GLN A 116 7.97 -3.27 -2.52
N LEU A 117 6.79 -3.75 -2.84
CA LEU A 117 6.59 -5.17 -3.17
C LEU A 117 7.03 -5.37 -4.62
N SER A 118 7.68 -6.50 -4.92
CA SER A 118 8.20 -6.72 -6.26
C SER A 118 8.29 -8.19 -6.64
N ILE A 119 7.92 -8.51 -7.87
CA ILE A 119 8.22 -9.80 -8.50
C ILE A 119 9.22 -9.51 -9.62
N THR A 120 10.42 -10.04 -9.48
CA THR A 120 11.49 -9.85 -10.46
C THR A 120 11.74 -11.15 -11.25
N PRO A 121 12.07 -11.06 -12.54
CA PRO A 121 12.65 -12.18 -13.29
C PRO A 121 13.95 -12.66 -12.66
N LYS A 122 14.30 -13.95 -12.82
CA LYS A 122 15.53 -14.55 -12.23
C LYS A 122 16.82 -13.88 -12.68
N ASN A 123 16.80 -13.20 -13.82
CA ASN A 123 17.93 -12.54 -14.46
C ASN A 123 18.07 -11.06 -14.09
N ILE A 124 17.21 -10.51 -13.23
CA ILE A 124 17.28 -9.12 -12.76
C ILE A 124 17.67 -9.11 -11.28
N ILE A 125 18.69 -8.34 -10.92
CA ILE A 125 19.13 -8.15 -9.53
C ILE A 125 17.98 -7.52 -8.74
N GLN A 126 17.54 -8.19 -7.67
CA GLN A 126 16.59 -7.59 -6.73
C GLN A 126 17.24 -6.43 -6.01
N THR A 127 16.65 -5.25 -6.15
CA THR A 127 17.00 -4.07 -5.34
C THR A 127 16.32 -4.08 -3.97
N ASN A 128 15.28 -4.91 -3.80
CA ASN A 128 14.52 -4.97 -2.55
C ASN A 128 15.00 -6.10 -1.64
N PRO A 129 15.02 -5.87 -0.32
CA PRO A 129 15.30 -6.94 0.63
C PRO A 129 14.19 -8.00 0.55
N PRO A 130 14.50 -9.29 0.82
CA PRO A 130 13.59 -10.43 0.68
C PRO A 130 12.34 -10.40 1.57
N ASN A 131 12.12 -9.33 2.35
CA ASN A 131 11.02 -9.15 3.29
C ASN A 131 10.47 -7.72 3.28
N ALA A 132 10.23 -7.13 2.09
CA ALA A 132 9.65 -5.79 2.00
C ALA A 132 8.34 -5.64 2.80
N LEU A 133 7.53 -6.69 2.89
CA LEU A 133 6.31 -6.71 3.71
C LEU A 133 6.58 -6.46 5.21
N LEU A 134 7.73 -6.87 5.76
CA LEU A 134 8.11 -6.59 7.14
C LEU A 134 8.43 -5.10 7.38
N LYS A 135 8.70 -4.34 6.32
CA LYS A 135 8.91 -2.89 6.39
C LYS A 135 7.61 -2.10 6.34
N THR A 136 6.46 -2.76 6.19
CA THR A 136 5.15 -2.10 6.22
C THR A 136 4.93 -1.48 7.60
N GLU A 137 4.79 -0.15 7.62
CA GLU A 137 4.44 0.60 8.82
C GLU A 137 2.93 0.58 9.04
N GLU A 138 2.54 0.50 10.30
CA GLU A 138 1.14 0.44 10.72
C GLU A 138 0.84 1.58 11.68
N PHE A 139 -0.27 2.27 11.45
CA PHE A 139 -0.73 3.37 12.29
C PHE A 139 -2.21 3.21 12.61
N SER A 140 -2.60 3.68 13.80
CA SER A 140 -4.00 3.78 14.21
C SER A 140 -4.27 5.18 14.75
N LEU A 141 -5.38 5.78 14.30
CA LEU A 141 -5.80 7.13 14.67
C LEU A 141 -7.30 7.15 14.94
N ASN A 142 -7.72 7.78 16.03
CA ASN A 142 -9.14 8.05 16.27
C ASN A 142 -9.57 9.35 15.60
N LEU A 143 -10.51 9.24 14.67
CA LEU A 143 -11.07 10.36 13.93
C LEU A 143 -12.33 10.91 14.59
N CYS A 144 -12.62 12.17 14.30
CA CYS A 144 -13.82 12.86 14.70
C CYS A 144 -14.49 13.51 13.48
N HIS A 145 -15.74 13.91 13.64
CA HIS A 145 -16.44 14.66 12.60
C HIS A 145 -15.63 15.90 12.17
N ARG A 146 -15.53 16.11 10.85
CA ARG A 146 -14.72 17.15 10.17
C ARG A 146 -13.20 16.90 10.12
N ASP A 147 -12.72 15.75 10.57
CA ASP A 147 -11.36 15.33 10.22
C ASP A 147 -11.27 15.05 8.72
N ILE A 148 -10.13 15.38 8.12
CA ILE A 148 -9.89 15.24 6.68
C ILE A 148 -8.76 14.22 6.48
N ILE A 149 -9.04 13.19 5.68
CA ILE A 149 -8.06 12.18 5.28
C ILE A 149 -7.64 12.48 3.84
N ILE A 150 -6.33 12.58 3.61
CA ILE A 150 -5.73 12.77 2.30
C ILE A 150 -4.81 11.58 2.05
N ILE A 151 -5.04 10.88 0.93
CA ILE A 151 -4.26 9.70 0.53
C ILE A 151 -3.78 9.98 -0.89
N GLY A 152 -2.51 9.73 -1.16
CA GLY A 152 -1.91 10.05 -2.46
C GLY A 152 -0.54 9.39 -2.63
N THR A 153 -0.13 9.27 -3.88
CA THR A 153 1.20 8.77 -4.23
C THR A 153 2.23 9.90 -4.19
N ASP A 154 3.51 9.57 -4.40
CA ASP A 154 4.61 10.53 -4.44
C ASP A 154 4.41 11.62 -5.52
N GLY A 155 3.73 11.32 -6.63
CA GLY A 155 3.40 12.31 -7.65
C GLY A 155 2.49 13.45 -7.18
N PHE A 156 1.81 13.31 -6.03
CA PHE A 156 0.98 14.35 -5.42
C PHE A 156 1.67 15.11 -4.28
N PHE A 157 2.55 14.45 -3.52
CA PHE A 157 3.12 14.94 -2.26
C PHE A 157 4.58 15.36 -2.36
#